data_AF-A0A2E9E2P3-F1
#
_entry.id   AF-A0A2E9E2P3-F1
#
_cell.length_a   1.000
_cell.length_b   1.000
_cell.length_c   1.000
_cell.angle_alpha   90.00
_cell.angle_beta   90.00
_cell.angle_gamma   90.00
#
_symmetry.space_group_name_H-M   'P 1'
#
loop_
_entity.id
_entity.type
_entity.pdbx_description
1 polymer ?
#
loop_
_entity_poly.entity_id
_entity_poly.type
_entity_poly.pdbx_seq_one_letter_code
_entity_poly.pdbx_strand_id
1 'polypeptide(L)' 'MPCQNPVVTDRNRCRMHGGKSTGPRTLEGKARVIAANTKHGQRSKAHVARVKAINAELRHILFQLKRDGIIS' A
#
# COMPACT_ATOMS: atom_id res chain seq x y z
N MET A 1 -19.62 -1.78 -10.56
CA MET A 1 -20.21 -0.84 -11.53
C MET A 1 -19.37 0.43 -11.57
N PRO A 2 -18.94 0.91 -12.75
CA PRO A 2 -18.30 2.22 -12.86
C PRO A 2 -19.29 3.33 -12.49
N CYS A 3 -18.77 4.48 -12.05
CA CYS A 3 -19.60 5.65 -11.76
C CYS A 3 -20.26 6.17 -13.04
N GLN A 4 -21.58 6.40 -13.02
CA GLN A 4 -22.35 6.90 -14.16
C GLN A 4 -22.40 8.44 -14.26
N ASN A 5 -21.93 9.16 -13.23
CA ASN A 5 -21.93 10.63 -13.21
C ASN A 5 -20.88 11.15 -14.19
N PRO A 6 -21.17 12.19 -15.01
CA PRO A 6 -20.22 12.75 -15.95
C PRO A 6 -18.87 13.09 -15.30
N VAL A 7 -17.81 12.78 -16.04
CA VAL A 7 -16.45 13.12 -15.69
C VAL A 7 -16.28 14.64 -15.74
N VAL A 8 -15.48 15.19 -14.82
CA VAL A 8 -15.13 16.61 -14.88
C VAL A 8 -14.22 16.83 -16.09
N THR A 9 -14.41 17.92 -16.83
CA THR A 9 -13.58 18.26 -18.01
C THR A 9 -12.09 18.17 -17.67
N ASP A 10 -11.31 17.55 -18.57
CA ASP A 10 -9.87 17.32 -18.45
C ASP A 10 -9.43 16.48 -17.23
N ARG A 11 -10.32 15.62 -16.72
CA ARG A 11 -10.08 14.73 -15.58
C ARG A 11 -10.50 13.30 -15.90
N ASN A 12 -10.21 12.37 -14.98
CA ASN A 12 -10.60 10.95 -15.08
C ASN A 12 -11.67 10.53 -14.06
N ARG A 13 -12.21 11.48 -13.27
CA ARG A 13 -13.21 11.18 -12.22
C ARG A 13 -14.31 12.24 -12.21
N CYS A 14 -15.52 11.84 -11.78
CA CYS A 14 -16.65 12.76 -11.64
C CYS A 14 -16.51 13.67 -10.41
N ARG A 15 -17.39 14.68 -10.29
CA ARG A 15 -17.35 15.65 -9.18
C ARG A 15 -17.45 15.00 -7.79
N MET A 16 -18.18 13.89 -7.68
CA MET A 16 -18.40 13.17 -6.41
C MET A 16 -17.25 12.23 -6.05
N HIS A 17 -16.47 11.77 -7.04
CA HIS A 17 -15.35 10.84 -6.85
C HIS A 17 -13.99 11.54 -6.95
N GLY A 18 -13.94 12.82 -6.56
CA GLY A 18 -12.68 13.57 -6.50
C GLY A 18 -12.24 14.21 -7.81
N GLY A 19 -13.09 14.26 -8.84
CA GLY A 19 -12.81 14.99 -10.08
C GLY A 19 -12.55 16.48 -9.86
N LYS A 20 -13.12 17.07 -8.81
CA LYS A 20 -12.83 18.46 -8.36
C LYS A 20 -11.67 18.55 -7.35
N SER A 21 -11.20 17.43 -6.81
CA SER A 21 -10.12 17.44 -5.83
C SER A 21 -8.81 17.86 -6.48
N THR A 22 -8.06 18.73 -5.82
CA THR A 22 -6.76 19.21 -6.31
C THR A 22 -5.58 18.68 -5.50
N GLY A 23 -5.86 17.97 -4.41
CA GLY A 23 -4.86 17.55 -3.45
C GLY A 23 -4.20 18.72 -2.71
N PRO A 24 -3.33 18.43 -1.72
CA PRO A 24 -2.56 19.46 -1.04
C PRO A 24 -1.50 20.07 -1.96
N ARG A 25 -1.60 21.37 -2.23
CA ARG A 25 -0.63 22.11 -3.07
C ARG A 25 0.55 22.69 -2.29
N THR A 26 0.36 22.99 -1.01
CA THR A 26 1.38 23.58 -0.13
C THR A 26 2.23 22.52 0.55
N LEU A 27 3.46 22.89 0.94
CA LEU A 27 4.34 22.01 1.72
C LEU A 27 3.69 21.59 3.05
N GLU A 28 3.10 22.56 3.75
CA GLU A 28 2.36 22.31 5.00
C GLU A 28 1.19 21.34 4.76
N GLY A 29 0.40 21.55 3.71
CA GLY A 29 -0.72 20.67 3.37
C GLY A 29 -0.27 19.24 3.07
N LYS A 30 0.87 19.08 2.38
CA LYS A 30 1.48 17.75 2.14
C LYS A 30 1.95 17.12 3.45
N ALA A 31 2.61 17.90 4.32
CA ALA A 31 3.06 17.43 5.63
C ALA A 31 1.90 16.96 6.51
N ARG A 32 0.78 17.69 6.54
CA ARG A 32 -0.42 17.28 7.27
C ARG A 32 -1.00 15.97 6.75
N VAL A 33 -1.08 15.79 5.42
CA VAL A 33 -1.53 14.52 4.83
C VAL A 33 -0.57 13.37 5.17
N ILE A 34 0.74 13.61 5.18
CA ILE A 34 1.73 12.61 5.59
C ILE A 34 1.56 12.25 7.07
N ALA A 35 1.42 13.23 7.95
CA ALA A 35 1.21 13.03 9.38
C ALA A 35 -0.11 12.31 9.69
N ALA A 36 -1.18 12.65 8.95
CA ALA A 36 -2.49 12.03 9.08
C ALA A 36 -2.55 10.60 8.50
N ASN A 37 -1.57 10.21 7.67
CA ASN A 37 -1.45 8.83 7.19
C ASN A 37 -0.97 7.92 8.33
N THR A 38 -1.89 7.58 9.24
CA THR A 38 -1.69 6.57 10.27
C THR A 38 -1.69 5.19 9.60
N LYS A 39 -0.52 4.73 9.18
CA LYS A 39 -0.37 3.34 8.75
C LYS A 39 -0.41 2.48 10.00
N HIS A 40 -1.37 1.54 10.07
CA HIS A 40 -1.23 0.38 10.95
C HIS A 40 0.21 -0.15 10.78
N GLY A 41 0.97 -0.27 11.88
CA GLY A 41 2.44 -0.38 11.86
C GLY A 41 3.01 -1.49 10.95
N GLN A 42 2.15 -2.45 10.59
CA GLN A 42 2.42 -3.55 9.66
C GLN A 42 2.59 -3.17 8.18
N ARG A 43 2.35 -1.91 7.79
CA ARG A 43 2.57 -1.45 6.39
C ARG A 43 3.65 -0.38 6.25
N SER A 44 4.46 -0.17 7.29
CA SER A 44 5.67 0.65 7.18
C SER A 44 6.71 -0.03 6.28
N LYS A 45 7.55 0.74 5.59
CA LYS A 45 8.63 0.18 4.74
C LYS A 45 9.55 -0.74 5.53
N ALA A 46 9.89 -0.34 6.76
CA ALA A 46 10.71 -1.13 7.67
C ALA A 46 10.03 -2.46 8.05
N HIS A 47 8.73 -2.45 8.35
CA HIS A 47 8.00 -3.69 8.66
C HIS A 47 7.94 -4.63 7.45
N VAL A 48 7.62 -4.10 6.27
CA VAL A 48 7.58 -4.89 5.04
C VAL A 48 8.94 -5.52 4.73
N ALA A 49 10.03 -4.76 4.87
CA ALA A 49 11.38 -5.28 4.67
C ALA A 49 11.73 -6.39 5.66
N ARG A 50 11.39 -6.21 6.95
CA ARG A 50 11.60 -7.22 7.99
C ARG A 50 10.86 -8.52 7.69
N VAL A 51 9.56 -8.43 7.40
CA VAL A 51 8.74 -9.62 7.08
C VAL A 51 9.24 -10.31 5.82
N LYS A 52 9.69 -9.55 4.81
CA LYS A 52 10.28 -10.13 3.59
C LYS A 52 11.53 -10.94 3.89
N ALA A 53 12.41 -10.45 4.75
CA ALA A 53 13.63 -11.15 5.18
C ALA A 53 13.30 -12.44 5.94
N ILE A 54 12.43 -12.35 6.96
CA ILE A 54 11.97 -13.51 7.74
C ILE A 54 11.37 -14.58 6.82
N ASN A 55 10.49 -14.18 5.90
CA ASN A 55 9.87 -15.13 4.98
C ASN A 55 10.87 -15.76 3.99
N ALA A 56 11.97 -15.08 3.66
CA ALA A 56 13.01 -15.66 2.82
C ALA A 56 13.79 -16.74 3.57
N GLU A 57 14.14 -16.49 4.83
CA GLU A 57 14.77 -17.48 5.70
C GLU A 57 13.86 -18.68 5.94
N LEU A 58 12.59 -18.44 6.27
CA LEU A 58 11.61 -19.52 6.47
C LEU A 58 11.47 -20.38 5.22
N ARG A 59 11.42 -19.78 4.03
CA ARG A 59 11.37 -20.54 2.77
C ARG A 59 12.60 -21.42 2.59
N HIS A 60 13.79 -20.94 2.94
CA HIS A 60 15.01 -21.73 2.84
C HIS A 60 14.99 -22.91 3.82
N ILE A 61 14.65 -22.66 5.08
CA ILE A 61 14.56 -23.70 6.12
C ILE A 61 13.51 -24.76 5.73
N LEU A 62 12.31 -24.32 5.35
CA LEU A 62 11.23 -25.23 4.95
C LEU A 62 11.62 -26.07 3.73
N PHE A 63 12.37 -25.52 2.79
CA PHE A 63 12.88 -26.29 1.64
C PHE A 63 13.83 -27.40 2.09
N GLN A 64 14.77 -27.10 3.00
CA GLN A 64 15.70 -28.10 3.51
C GLN A 64 14.98 -29.20 4.30
N LEU A 65 14.05 -28.81 5.19
CA LEU A 65 13.27 -29.77 5.96
C LEU A 65 12.43 -30.70 5.07
N LYS A 66 11.86 -30.19 3.97
CA LYS A 66 11.16 -31.00 2.96
C LYS A 66 12.11 -31.96 2.25
N ARG A 67 13.27 -31.46 1.84
CA ARG A 67 14.30 -32.26 1.14
C ARG A 67 14.79 -33.42 2.01
N ASP A 68 14.97 -33.15 3.30
CA ASP A 68 15.44 -34.13 4.28
C ASP A 68 14.31 -35.05 4.80
N GLY A 69 13.08 -34.89 4.29
CA GLY A 69 11.92 -35.74 4.62
C GLY A 69 11.34 -35.53 6.02
N ILE A 70 11.74 -34.46 6.71
CA ILE A 70 11.30 -34.14 8.07
C ILE A 70 9.87 -33.59 8.08
N ILE A 71 9.49 -32.86 7.03
CA ILE A 71 8.14 -32.33 6.81
C ILE A 71 7.65 -32.70 5.41
N SER A 72 6.33 -32.90 5.26
CA SER A 72 5.67 -33.16 3.97
C SER A 72 5.67 -31.93 3.05
#